data_AF-A0A838VX82-F1
#
_entry.id   AF-A0A838VX82-F1
#
_cell.length_a   1.000
_cell.length_b   1.000
_cell.length_c   1.000
_cell.angle_alpha   90.00
_cell.angle_beta   90.00
_cell.angle_gamma   90.00
#
_symmetry.space_group_name_H-M   'P 1'
#
loop_
_entity.id
_entity.type
_entity.pdbx_description
1 polymer ?
#
loop_
_entity_poly.entity_id
_entity_poly.type
_entity_poly.pdbx_seq_one_letter_code
_entity_poly.pdbx_strand_id
1 'polypeptide(L)'
;MPFENNTFDIVLSANLLFYYSNRFDYSFHLESILEFLRIAREVRIFPIQQSNTKLPEYFDRLLSDIEKRYQKVKFNVEKVQHEFLLGVDKMLFLRH
;
A
#
# COMPACT_ATOMS: atom_id res chain seq x y z
N MET A 1 12.41 10.27 0.03
CA MET A 1 12.03 11.70 -0.02
C MET A 1 12.77 12.45 1.10
N PRO A 2 13.04 13.77 1.00
CA PRO A 2 13.80 14.51 2.02
C PRO A 2 12.92 14.91 3.22
N PHE A 3 12.06 14.01 3.70
CA PHE A 3 11.21 14.22 4.88
C PHE A 3 11.76 13.43 6.06
N GLU A 4 11.64 14.01 7.25
CA GLU A 4 11.98 13.32 8.50
C GLU A 4 11.00 12.18 8.80
N ASN A 5 11.28 11.42 9.85
CA ASN A 5 10.37 10.35 10.27
C ASN A 5 9.10 10.95 10.88
N ASN A 6 7.94 10.34 10.61
CA ASN A 6 6.65 10.78 11.13
C ASN A 6 6.32 12.28 10.87
N THR A 7 6.80 12.84 9.76
CA THR A 7 6.47 14.21 9.34
C THR A 7 4.97 14.40 9.09
N PHE A 8 4.29 13.36 8.60
CA PHE A 8 2.88 13.42 8.24
C PHE A 8 2.03 12.51 9.15
N ASP A 9 0.78 12.89 9.39
CA ASP A 9 -0.16 11.99 10.05
C ASP A 9 -0.62 10.87 9.11
N ILE A 10 -0.83 11.19 7.82
CA ILE A 10 -1.37 10.26 6.82
C ILE A 10 -0.69 10.41 5.45
N VAL A 11 -0.45 9.27 4.79
CA VAL A 11 -0.13 9.18 3.36
C VAL A 11 -1.27 8.46 2.63
N LEU A 12 -1.69 9.03 1.52
CA LEU A 12 -2.67 8.44 0.60
C LEU A 12 -1.97 8.13 -0.73
N SER A 13 -1.94 6.85 -1.11
CA SER A 13 -1.47 6.43 -2.43
C SER A 13 -2.65 5.91 -3.23
N ALA A 14 -2.96 6.60 -4.32
CA ALA A 14 -3.99 6.18 -5.25
C ALA A 14 -3.46 5.04 -6.16
N ASN A 15 -3.82 5.07 -7.44
CA ASN A 15 -3.60 4.01 -8.41
C ASN A 15 -2.14 3.61 -8.69
N LEU A 16 -1.17 4.35 -8.17
CA LEU A 16 0.24 4.21 -8.52
C LEU A 16 0.80 2.80 -8.25
N LEU A 17 0.54 2.24 -7.07
CA LEU A 17 1.23 1.02 -6.63
C LEU A 17 0.66 -0.23 -7.29
N PHE A 18 -0.62 -0.54 -7.06
CA PHE A 18 -1.12 -1.86 -7.44
C PHE A 18 -1.85 -1.89 -8.77
N TYR A 19 -2.58 -0.83 -9.12
CA TYR A 19 -3.30 -0.79 -10.39
C TYR A 19 -2.34 -0.78 -11.60
N TYR A 20 -1.20 -0.11 -11.46
CA TYR A 20 -0.12 -0.07 -12.44
C TYR A 20 1.06 -0.98 -12.07
N SER A 21 0.82 -2.08 -11.37
CA SER A 21 1.90 -2.94 -10.85
C SER A 21 2.81 -3.56 -11.91
N ASN A 22 2.38 -3.66 -13.17
CA ASN A 22 3.23 -4.10 -14.28
C ASN A 22 4.21 -3.03 -14.80
N ARG A 23 4.10 -1.79 -14.32
CA ARG A 23 5.01 -0.68 -14.67
C ARG A 23 6.23 -0.60 -13.75
N PHE A 24 6.17 -1.22 -12.57
CA PHE A 24 7.19 -1.13 -11.54
C PHE A 24 7.52 -2.51 -10.99
N ASP A 25 8.78 -2.74 -10.64
CA ASP A 25 9.19 -4.01 -10.05
C ASP A 25 8.79 -4.14 -8.57
N TYR A 26 8.95 -5.34 -8.02
CA TYR A 26 8.64 -5.63 -6.62
C TYR A 26 9.37 -4.71 -5.64
N SER A 27 10.64 -4.44 -5.91
CA SER A 27 11.48 -3.60 -5.04
C SER A 27 10.93 -2.19 -4.95
N PHE A 28 10.46 -1.62 -6.07
CA PHE A 28 9.80 -0.33 -6.07
C PHE A 28 8.56 -0.31 -5.16
N HIS A 29 7.69 -1.32 -5.25
CA HIS A 29 6.49 -1.41 -4.42
C HIS A 29 6.83 -1.49 -2.93
N LEU A 30 7.78 -2.35 -2.56
CA LEU A 30 8.20 -2.52 -1.18
C LEU A 30 8.84 -1.24 -0.63
N GLU A 31 9.85 -0.70 -1.30
CA GLU A 31 10.58 0.49 -0.84
C GLU A 31 9.67 1.72 -0.77
N SER A 32 8.70 1.86 -1.68
CA SER A 32 7.72 2.94 -1.62
C SER A 32 6.87 2.87 -0.35
N ILE A 33 6.35 1.69 0.00
CA ILE A 33 5.50 1.52 1.18
C ILE A 33 6.32 1.66 2.47
N LEU A 34 7.56 1.15 2.50
CA LEU A 34 8.47 1.36 3.63
C LEU A 34 8.76 2.85 3.83
N GLU A 35 8.99 3.61 2.76
CA GLU A 35 9.18 5.05 2.84
C GLU A 35 7.92 5.76 3.32
N PHE A 36 6.73 5.36 2.87
CA PHE A 36 5.46 5.90 3.37
C PHE A 36 5.28 5.65 4.86
N LEU A 37 5.59 4.44 5.34
CA LEU A 37 5.57 4.11 6.77
C LEU A 37 6.65 4.84 7.57
N ARG A 38 7.77 5.20 6.95
CA ARG A 38 8.81 6.00 7.61
C ARG A 38 8.33 7.43 7.88
N ILE A 39 7.69 8.05 6.88
CA ILE A 39 7.31 9.46 6.94
C ILE A 39 5.93 9.71 7.55
N ALA A 40 5.08 8.68 7.66
CA ALA A 40 3.72 8.82 8.16
C ALA A 40 3.29 7.74 9.16
N ARG A 41 2.36 8.13 10.04
CA ARG A 41 1.78 7.23 11.06
C ARG A 41 0.77 6.25 10.47
N GLU A 42 0.07 6.69 9.43
CA GLU A 42 -0.95 5.92 8.73
C GLU A 42 -0.73 6.00 7.21
N VAL A 43 -0.87 4.87 6.54
CA VAL A 43 -0.77 4.77 5.07
C VAL A 43 -2.02 4.10 4.55
N ARG A 44 -2.67 4.70 3.56
CA ARG A 44 -3.81 4.13 2.85
C ARG A 44 -3.49 4.00 1.37
N ILE A 45 -3.68 2.81 0.82
CA ILE A 45 -3.36 2.50 -0.57
C ILE A 45 -4.60 1.96 -1.27
N PHE A 46 -5.06 2.67 -2.29
CA PHE A 46 -6.26 2.33 -3.05
C PHE A 46 -6.07 2.56 -4.57
N PRO A 47 -6.53 1.64 -5.43
CA PRO A 47 -6.99 0.29 -5.10
C PRO A 47 -5.81 -0.65 -4.88
N ILE A 48 -6.04 -1.76 -4.19
CA ILE A 48 -5.06 -2.87 -4.13
C ILE A 48 -5.26 -3.92 -5.22
N GLN A 49 -6.40 -3.91 -5.89
CA GLN A 49 -6.65 -4.75 -7.05
C GLN A 49 -6.01 -4.18 -8.33
N GLN A 50 -5.58 -5.09 -9.20
CA GLN A 50 -5.18 -4.80 -10.57
C GLN A 50 -6.42 -4.67 -11.50
N SER A 51 -6.19 -4.38 -12.78
CA SER A 51 -7.26 -4.27 -13.79
C SER A 51 -8.12 -5.53 -13.97
N ASN A 52 -7.61 -6.71 -13.59
CA ASN A 52 -8.33 -7.98 -13.61
C ASN A 52 -9.07 -8.27 -12.30
N THR A 53 -9.23 -7.28 -11.41
CA THR A 53 -9.86 -7.36 -10.07
C THR A 53 -9.15 -8.27 -9.06
N LYS A 54 -7.97 -8.82 -9.40
CA LYS A 54 -7.17 -9.65 -8.50
C LYS A 54 -6.12 -8.82 -7.77
N LEU A 55 -5.67 -9.31 -6.64
CA LEU A 55 -4.47 -8.80 -5.99
C LEU A 55 -3.23 -9.24 -6.78
N PRO A 56 -2.14 -8.45 -6.75
CA PRO A 56 -0.86 -8.90 -7.29
C PRO A 56 -0.40 -10.20 -6.63
N GLU A 57 0.24 -11.09 -7.38
CA GLU A 57 0.71 -12.39 -6.86
C GLU A 57 1.70 -12.26 -5.69
N TYR A 58 2.41 -11.13 -5.62
CA TYR A 58 3.37 -10.83 -4.56
C TYR A 58 2.74 -10.17 -3.32
N PHE A 59 1.42 -9.98 -3.26
CA PHE A 59 0.78 -9.19 -2.21
C PHE A 59 1.01 -9.75 -0.80
N ASP A 60 0.87 -11.06 -0.60
CA ASP A 60 1.11 -11.68 0.71
C ASP A 60 2.58 -11.61 1.12
N ARG A 61 3.49 -11.80 0.15
CA ARG A 61 4.93 -11.64 0.36
C ARG A 61 5.27 -10.20 0.77
N LEU A 62 4.66 -9.22 0.11
CA LEU A 62 4.84 -7.79 0.41
C LEU A 62 4.47 -7.47 1.86
N LEU A 63 3.30 -7.96 2.33
CA LEU A 63 2.87 -7.76 3.71
C LEU A 63 3.84 -8.41 4.70
N SER A 64 4.30 -9.63 4.42
CA SER A 64 5.30 -10.31 5.25
C SER A 64 6.64 -9.56 5.32
N ASP A 65 7.11 -9.03 4.19
CA ASP A 65 8.38 -8.29 4.13
C ASP A 65 8.26 -6.92 4.83
N ILE A 66 7.10 -6.26 4.76
CA ILE A 66 6.79 -5.05 5.53
C ILE A 66 6.80 -5.35 7.03
N GLU A 67 6.13 -6.40 7.49
CA GLU A 67 6.07 -6.80 8.90
C GLU A 67 7.46 -7.12 9.47
N LYS A 68 8.34 -7.77 8.70
CA LYS A 68 9.74 -8.03 9.10
C LYS A 68 10.53 -6.74 9.34
N ARG A 69 10.27 -5.68 8.55
CA ARG A 69 10.95 -4.39 8.67
C ARG A 69 10.33 -3.50 9.75
N TYR A 70 9.02 -3.56 9.90
CA TYR A 70 8.24 -2.78 10.85
C TYR A 70 7.41 -3.71 11.75
N GLN A 71 8.05 -4.31 12.75
CA GLN A 71 7.45 -5.36 13.60
C GLN A 71 6.16 -4.97 14.34
N LYS A 72 5.85 -3.67 14.45
CA LYS A 72 4.65 -3.15 15.12
C LYS A 72 3.56 -2.71 14.16
N VAL A 73 3.84 -2.69 12.85
CA VAL A 73 2.85 -2.25 11.87
C VAL A 73 1.69 -3.23 11.83
N LYS A 74 0.48 -2.70 11.89
CA LYS A 74 -0.76 -3.41 11.67
C LYS A 74 -1.27 -3.07 10.28
N PHE A 75 -1.84 -4.06 9.61
CA PHE A 75 -2.50 -3.85 8.34
C PHE A 75 -3.93 -4.39 8.35
N ASN A 76 -4.80 -3.74 7.58
CA ASN A 76 -6.14 -4.22 7.30
C ASN A 76 -6.49 -3.99 5.82
N VAL A 77 -7.29 -4.89 5.25
CA VAL A 77 -7.85 -4.72 3.91
C VAL A 77 -9.35 -4.50 4.07
N GLU A 78 -9.82 -3.33 3.65
CA GLU A 78 -11.24 -2.98 3.77
C GLU A 78 -11.83 -2.67 2.39
N LYS A 79 -13.11 -3.01 2.22
CA LYS A 79 -13.89 -2.53 1.09
C LYS A 79 -14.31 -1.09 1.36
N VAL A 80 -14.14 -0.21 0.39
CA VAL A 80 -14.59 1.19 0.44
C VAL A 80 -15.83 1.41 -0.43
N GLN A 81 -16.57 2.49 -0.17
CA GLN A 81 -17.79 2.81 -0.93
C GLN A 81 -17.53 3.20 -2.38
N HIS A 82 -16.32 3.67 -2.67
CA HIS A 82 -15.92 4.08 -4.01
C HIS A 82 -15.36 2.89 -4.81
N GLU A 83 -15.89 2.68 -6.01
CA GLU A 83 -15.38 1.73 -6.99
C GLU A 83 -14.63 2.49 -8.10
N PHE A 84 -13.34 2.19 -8.28
CA PHE A 84 -12.56 2.75 -9.39
C PHE A 84 -12.97 2.11 -10.72
N LEU A 85 -13.17 0.79 -10.69
CA LEU A 85 -13.80 -0.05 -11.70
C LEU A 85 -14.64 -1.09 -10.97
N LEU A 86 -15.53 -1.78 -11.70
CA LEU A 86 -16.35 -2.84 -11.12
C LEU A 86 -15.47 -3.88 -10.39
N GLY A 87 -15.67 -4.02 -9.07
CA GLY A 87 -14.90 -4.94 -8.21
C GLY A 87 -13.49 -4.46 -7.80
N VAL A 88 -13.15 -3.20 -8.10
CA VAL A 88 -11.91 -2.52 -7.71
C VAL A 88 -12.23 -1.50 -6.62
N ASP A 89 -12.42 -2.04 -5.41
CA ASP A 89 -13.04 -1.37 -4.25
C ASP A 89 -12.30 -1.63 -2.92
N LYS A 90 -11.11 -2.24 -2.93
CA LYS A 90 -10.38 -2.55 -1.70
C LYS A 90 -9.23 -1.59 -1.47
N MET A 91 -9.08 -1.18 -0.22
CA MET A 91 -8.00 -0.33 0.25
C MET A 91 -7.19 -1.07 1.32
N LEU A 92 -5.87 -0.96 1.22
CA LEU A 92 -4.96 -1.41 2.28
C LEU A 92 -4.72 -0.24 3.23
N PHE A 93 -4.94 -0.50 4.51
CA PHE A 93 -4.63 0.39 5.61
C PHE A 93 -3.41 -0.17 6.34
N LEU A 94 -2.40 0.66 6.58
CA LEU A 94 -1.23 0.32 7.38
C LEU A 94 -1.05 1.38 8.47
N ARG A 95 -0.73 0.95 9.69
CA ARG A 95 -0.54 1.86 10.83
C ARG A 95 0.45 1.27 11.84
N HIS A 96 1.28 2.12 12.46
CA HIS A 96 2.17 1.74 13.58
C HIS A 96 1.41 1.45 14.88
#